data_AF-A0A5P9I3B4-F1
#
_entry.id   AF-A0A5P9I3B4-F1
#
_cell.length_a   1.000
_cell.length_b   1.000
_cell.length_c   1.000
_cell.angle_alpha   90.00
_cell.angle_beta   90.00
_cell.angle_gamma   90.00
#
_symmetry.space_group_name_H-M   'P 1'
#
loop_
_entity.id
_entity.type
_entity.pdbx_description
1 polymer ?
#
loop_
_entity_poly.entity_id
_entity_poly.type
_entity_poly.pdbx_seq_one_letter_code
_entity_poly.pdbx_strand_id
1 'polypeptide(L)' 'MSHTPHELHEEFPDMADRITALKTSDAHFARLMDDYHAVNRQVHAAETNVTPVSPAAETDMRKERARLKDELYAMLTA' A
#
# COMPACT_ATOMS: atom_id res chain seq x y z
N MET A 1 -13.82 -10.41 9.42
CA MET A 1 -12.41 -9.97 9.39
C MET A 1 -12.10 -9.63 7.93
N SER A 2 -12.07 -8.35 7.54
CA SER A 2 -11.66 -7.99 6.17
C SER A 2 -10.15 -8.08 6.08
N HIS A 3 -9.64 -9.25 5.69
CA HIS A 3 -8.23 -9.39 5.34
C HIS A 3 -8.03 -8.68 4.01
N THR A 4 -7.56 -7.43 4.03
CA THR A 4 -7.15 -6.75 2.80
C THR A 4 -5.78 -7.33 2.46
N PRO A 5 -5.60 -8.12 1.39
CA PRO A 5 -4.28 -8.64 1.02
C PRO A 5 -3.35 -7.48 0.62
N HIS A 6 -2.04 -7.71 0.58
CA HIS A 6 -1.03 -6.72 0.19
C HIS A 6 -0.76 -5.64 1.25
N GLU A 7 -0.91 -5.98 2.53
CA GLU A 7 -0.45 -5.08 3.58
C GLU A 7 1.08 -4.98 3.56
N LEU A 8 1.63 -3.80 3.85
CA LEU A 8 3.08 -3.56 3.69
C LEU A 8 3.94 -4.50 4.54
N HIS A 9 3.46 -4.89 5.72
CA HIS A 9 4.13 -5.83 6.61
C HIS A 9 4.08 -7.29 6.11
N GLU A 10 3.11 -7.64 5.28
CA GLU A 10 3.03 -8.94 4.60
C GLU A 10 3.96 -8.99 3.39
N GLU A 11 4.10 -7.86 2.68
CA GLU A 11 4.97 -7.74 1.51
C GLU A 11 6.46 -7.68 1.90
N PHE A 12 6.78 -7.11 3.06
CA PHE A 12 8.17 -6.95 3.55
C PHE A 12 8.32 -7.42 5.00
N PRO A 13 8.14 -8.73 5.29
CA PRO A 13 8.17 -9.25 6.65
C PRO A 13 9.53 -9.04 7.33
N ASP A 14 10.62 -9.14 6.57
CA ASP A 14 11.99 -8.95 7.07
C ASP A 14 12.30 -7.49 7.46
N MET A 15 11.42 -6.55 7.10
CA MET A 15 11.59 -5.12 7.36
C MET A 15 10.58 -4.59 8.39
N ALA A 16 9.82 -5.45 9.07
CA ALA A 16 8.74 -5.06 9.97
C ALA A 16 9.17 -4.06 11.08
N ASP A 17 10.34 -4.29 11.69
CA ASP A 17 10.89 -3.39 12.71
C ASP A 17 11.22 -2.01 12.12
N ARG A 18 11.78 -1.99 10.92
CA ARG A 18 12.15 -0.75 10.21
C ARG A 18 10.92 0.02 9.73
N ILE A 19 9.89 -0.67 9.25
CA ILE A 19 8.58 -0.08 8.93
C ILE A 19 7.99 0.59 10.17
N THR A 20 8.02 -0.07 11.31
CA THR A 20 7.50 0.48 12.57
C THR A 20 8.30 1.70 13.03
N ALA A 21 9.63 1.62 12.95
CA ALA A 21 10.50 2.75 13.29
C ALA A 21 10.25 3.96 12.37
N LEU A 22 10.21 3.78 11.04
CA LEU A 22 9.95 4.87 10.11
C LEU A 22 8.53 5.42 10.24
N LYS A 23 7.51 4.58 10.47
CA LYS A 23 6.14 5.06 10.70
C LYS A 23 6.03 6.04 11.87
N THR A 24 6.86 5.85 12.90
CA THR A 24 6.83 6.68 14.11
C THR A 24 7.76 7.88 14.05
N SER A 25 8.84 7.79 13.29
CA SER A 25 9.89 8.82 13.24
C SER A 25 9.89 9.68 11.98
N ASP A 26 9.27 9.23 10.90
CA ASP A 26 9.22 9.91 9.60
C ASP A 26 7.76 10.16 9.17
N ALA A 27 7.35 11.44 9.21
CA ALA A 27 6.00 11.85 8.85
C ALA A 27 5.69 11.64 7.35
N HIS A 28 6.69 11.68 6.47
CA HIS A 28 6.53 11.40 5.04
C HIS A 28 6.27 9.91 4.83
N PHE A 29 7.07 9.06 5.47
CA PHE A 29 6.87 7.61 5.42
C PHE A 29 5.49 7.21 5.96
N ALA A 30 5.07 7.79 7.09
CA ALA A 30 3.75 7.54 7.67
C ALA A 30 2.62 7.88 6.70
N ARG A 31 2.70 9.06 6.05
CA ARG A 31 1.72 9.49 5.06
C ARG A 31 1.70 8.57 3.84
N LEU A 32 2.86 8.21 3.29
CA LEU A 32 2.93 7.28 2.17
C LEU A 32 2.32 5.92 2.50
N MET A 33 2.51 5.43 3.73
CA MET A 33 1.87 4.20 4.16
C MET A 33 0.35 4.33 4.20
N ASP A 34 -0.17 5.42 4.77
CA ASP A 34 -1.62 5.65 4.82
C ASP A 34 -2.23 5.75 3.42
N ASP A 35 -1.55 6.44 2.49
CA ASP A 35 -1.92 6.53 1.08
C ASP A 35 -1.89 5.14 0.41
N TYR A 36 -0.83 4.36 0.64
CA TYR A 36 -0.71 2.98 0.15
C TYR A 36 -1.85 2.09 0.66
N HIS A 37 -2.14 2.11 1.97
CA HIS A 37 -3.23 1.36 2.57
C HIS A 37 -4.59 1.79 1.99
N ALA A 38 -4.80 3.09 1.75
CA ALA A 38 -6.02 3.60 1.16
C ALA A 38 -6.22 3.09 -0.28
N VAL A 39 -5.19 3.21 -1.13
CA VAL A 39 -5.25 2.72 -2.52
C VAL A 39 -5.42 1.20 -2.55
N ASN A 40 -4.73 0.46 -1.69
CA ASN A 40 -4.84 -0.99 -1.63
C ASN A 40 -6.27 -1.45 -1.29
N ARG A 41 -6.94 -0.80 -0.32
CA ARG A 41 -8.35 -1.07 -0.03
C ARG A 41 -9.26 -0.80 -1.21
N GLN A 42 -9.02 0.29 -1.96
CA GLN A 42 -9.83 0.59 -3.14
C GLN A 42 -9.60 -0.43 -4.26
N VAL A 43 -8.35 -0.84 -4.48
CA VAL A 43 -8.00 -1.90 -5.45
C VAL A 43 -8.69 -3.21 -5.07
N HIS A 44 -8.59 -3.61 -3.80
CA HIS A 44 -9.25 -4.83 -3.33
C HIS A 44 -10.78 -4.78 -3.50
N ALA A 45 -11.40 -3.63 -3.21
CA ALA A 45 -12.84 -3.43 -3.41
C ALA A 45 -13.25 -3.49 -4.90
N ALA A 46 -12.40 -2.98 -5.79
CA ALA A 46 -12.59 -3.09 -7.24
C ALA A 46 -12.44 -4.55 -7.72
N GLU A 47 -11.36 -5.24 -7.33
CA GLU A 47 -11.06 -6.63 -7.71
C GLU A 47 -12.12 -7.63 -7.20
N THR A 48 -12.70 -7.36 -6.03
CA THR A 48 -13.78 -8.19 -5.45
C THR A 48 -15.18 -7.81 -5.95
N ASN A 49 -15.29 -6.89 -6.92
CA ASN A 49 -16.55 -6.34 -7.44
C ASN A 49 -17.47 -5.74 -6.35
N VAL A 50 -16.93 -5.39 -5.19
CA VAL A 50 -17.66 -4.68 -4.12
C VAL A 50 -17.91 -3.23 -4.55
N THR A 51 -16.93 -2.62 -5.23
CA THR A 51 -17.08 -1.30 -5.86
C THR A 51 -16.60 -1.41 -7.30
N PRO A 52 -17.50 -1.81 -8.23
CA PRO A 52 -17.14 -1.96 -9.63
C PRO A 52 -16.70 -0.63 -10.21
N VAL A 53 -15.52 -0.63 -10.84
CA VAL A 53 -14.97 0.51 -11.58
C VAL A 53 -14.72 0.09 -13.02
N SER A 54 -14.39 1.04 -13.89
CA SER A 54 -13.98 0.69 -15.25
C SER A 54 -12.64 -0.06 -15.24
N PRO A 55 -12.36 -0.95 -16.23
CA PRO A 55 -11.08 -1.65 -16.31
C PRO A 55 -9.87 -0.70 -16.40
N ALA A 56 -10.07 0.49 -16.99
CA ALA A 56 -9.06 1.53 -17.03
C ALA A 56 -8.77 2.08 -15.63
N ALA A 57 -9.82 2.43 -14.87
CA ALA A 57 -9.67 2.93 -13.50
C ALA A 57 -9.01 1.88 -12.58
N GLU A 58 -9.41 0.61 -12.66
CA GLU A 58 -8.77 -0.48 -11.90
C GLU A 58 -7.27 -0.59 -12.22
N THR A 59 -6.91 -0.47 -13.50
CA THR A 59 -5.51 -0.50 -13.95
C THR A 59 -4.71 0.66 -13.38
N ASP A 60 -5.28 1.87 -13.37
CA ASP A 60 -4.61 3.05 -12.84
C ASP A 60 -4.44 2.97 -11.31
N MET A 61 -5.44 2.44 -10.59
CA MET A 61 -5.34 2.20 -9.15
C MET A 61 -4.24 1.18 -8.81
N ARG A 62 -4.11 0.10 -9.59
CA ARG A 62 -3.02 -0.88 -9.42
C ARG A 62 -1.64 -0.28 -9.68
N LYS A 63 -1.51 0.59 -10.68
CA LYS A 63 -0.26 1.32 -10.96
C LYS A 63 0.09 2.24 -9.80
N GLU A 64 -0.88 2.96 -9.24
CA GLU A 64 -0.63 3.82 -8.09
C GLU A 64 -0.21 3.02 -6.85
N ARG A 65 -0.85 1.87 -6.59
CA ARG A 65 -0.42 0.95 -5.52
C ARG A 65 1.04 0.52 -5.72
N ALA A 66 1.43 0.15 -6.94
CA ALA A 66 2.80 -0.24 -7.26
C ALA A 66 3.79 0.92 -7.05
N ARG A 67 3.45 2.12 -7.52
CA ARG A 67 4.29 3.32 -7.36
C ARG A 67 4.54 3.65 -5.89
N LEU A 68 3.48 3.65 -5.07
CA LEU A 68 3.57 3.90 -3.63
C LEU A 68 4.42 2.83 -2.93
N LYS A 69 4.26 1.57 -3.32
CA LYS A 69 5.10 0.49 -2.81
C LYS A 69 6.57 0.69 -3.12
N ASP A 70 6.91 1.04 -4.35
CA ASP A 70 8.29 1.27 -4.77
C ASP A 70 8.92 2.44 -3.99
N GLU A 71 8.15 3.50 -3.73
CA GLU A 71 8.58 4.64 -2.92
C GLU A 71 8.84 4.25 -1.46
N LEU A 72 7.92 3.49 -0.85
CA LEU A 72 8.08 2.95 0.50
C LEU A 72 9.30 2.04 0.59
N TYR A 73 9.52 1.16 -0.40
CA TYR A 73 10.66 0.26 -0.45
C TYR A 73 11.99 1.01 -0.57
N ALA A 74 12.04 2.08 -1.38
CA ALA A 74 13.21 2.94 -1.49
C ALA A 74 13.57 3.58 -0.13
N MET A 75 12.58 4.05 0.64
CA MET A 75 12.82 4.60 1.98
C MET A 75 13.26 3.52 2.99
N LEU A 76 12.75 2.29 2.85
CA LEU A 76 13.15 1.16 3.69
C LEU A 76 14.57 0.65 3.40
N THR A 77 15.13 0.95 2.23
CA THR A 77 16.45 0.47 1.80
C THR A 77 17.53 1.55 1.72
N ALA A 78 17.15 2.82 1.90
CA ALA A 78 18.06 3.97 2.04
C ALA A 78 19.03 3.83 3.22
#